data_AF-A0A6I1FW19-F1
#
_entry.id   AF-A0A6I1FW19-F1
#
_cell.length_a   1.000
_cell.length_b   1.000
_cell.length_c   1.000
_cell.angle_alpha   90.00
_cell.angle_beta   90.00
_cell.angle_gamma   90.00
#
_symmetry.space_group_name_H-M   'P 1'
#
loop_
_entity.id
_entity.type
_entity.pdbx_description
1 polymer ?
#
loop_
_entity_poly.entity_id
_entity_poly.type
_entity_poly.pdbx_seq_one_letter_code
_entity_poly.pdbx_strand_id
1 'polypeptide(L)' 'MYGARKLHIAARRARIYISRDQVARLMRLAGIAGAFRGRHHTRTTVRDATAPRTQTWSSGPGTPPPTRTSCG' A
#
# COMPACT_ATOMS: atom_id res chain seq x y z
N MET A 1 -10.73 -17.92 -3.58
CA MET A 1 -11.12 -16.93 -4.61
C MET A 1 -10.03 -15.88 -4.81
N TYR A 2 -9.61 -15.65 -6.05
CA TYR A 2 -8.54 -14.70 -6.41
C TYR A 2 -9.07 -13.25 -6.38
N GLY A 3 -8.44 -12.36 -5.61
CA GLY A 3 -8.77 -10.92 -5.66
C GLY A 3 -8.24 -10.24 -6.94
N ALA A 4 -8.68 -9.01 -7.18
CA ALA A 4 -8.38 -8.23 -8.38
C ALA A 4 -6.87 -8.17 -8.72
N ARG A 5 -5.99 -8.11 -7.72
CA ARG A 5 -4.52 -8.15 -7.94
C ARG A 5 -4.06 -9.44 -8.61
N LYS A 6 -4.56 -10.61 -8.17
CA LYS A 6 -4.14 -11.90 -8.72
C LYS A 6 -4.70 -12.10 -10.13
N LEU A 7 -5.93 -11.66 -10.38
CA LEU A 7 -6.52 -11.67 -11.72
C LEU A 7 -5.81 -10.71 -12.68
N HIS A 8 -5.40 -9.52 -12.23
CA HIS A 8 -4.57 -8.61 -13.04
C HIS A 8 -3.20 -9.24 -13.39
N ILE A 9 -2.56 -9.94 -12.45
CA ILE A 9 -1.31 -10.66 -12.74
C ILE A 9 -1.56 -11.80 -13.73
N ALA A 10 -2.67 -12.53 -13.61
CA ALA A 10 -3.05 -13.57 -14.57
C ALA A 10 -3.32 -12.98 -15.97
N ALA A 11 -4.01 -11.84 -16.06
CA ALA A 11 -4.26 -11.13 -17.30
C ALA A 11 -2.95 -10.68 -17.97
N ARG A 12 -2.00 -10.14 -17.19
CA ARG A 12 -0.67 -9.79 -17.69
C ARG A 12 0.10 -11.01 -18.23
N ARG A 13 -0.01 -12.16 -17.57
CA ARG A 13 0.58 -13.43 -18.06
C ARG A 13 -0.09 -13.91 -19.36
N ALA A 14 -1.38 -13.68 -19.49
CA ALA A 14 -2.15 -13.97 -20.70
C ALA A 14 -1.99 -12.90 -21.80
N ARG A 15 -1.08 -11.92 -21.65
CA ARG A 15 -0.91 -10.77 -22.55
C ARG A 15 -2.17 -9.93 -22.77
N ILE A 16 -3.09 -9.94 -21.80
CA ILE A 16 -4.27 -9.09 -21.78
C ILE A 16 -3.90 -7.77 -21.09
N TYR A 17 -3.97 -6.68 -21.83
CA TYR A 17 -3.68 -5.33 -21.34
C TYR A 17 -4.91 -4.71 -20.68
N ILE A 18 -5.19 -5.16 -19.47
CA ILE A 18 -6.29 -4.65 -18.65
C ILE A 18 -5.75 -4.06 -17.34
N SER A 19 -6.28 -2.92 -16.92
CA SER A 19 -5.84 -2.31 -15.66
C SER A 19 -6.35 -3.11 -14.46
N ARG A 20 -5.64 -3.03 -13.32
CA ARG A 20 -6.08 -3.63 -12.04
C ARG A 20 -7.49 -3.19 -11.66
N ASP A 21 -7.82 -1.93 -11.95
CA ASP A 21 -9.12 -1.32 -11.63
C ASP A 21 -10.23 -1.84 -12.54
N GLN A 22 -9.96 -2.00 -13.84
CA GLN A 22 -10.88 -2.63 -14.78
C GLN A 22 -11.21 -4.07 -14.35
N VAL A 23 -10.22 -4.83 -13.88
CA VAL A 23 -10.44 -6.16 -13.30
C VAL A 23 -11.30 -6.09 -12.03
N ALA A 24 -11.07 -5.12 -11.15
CA ALA A 24 -11.89 -4.93 -9.94
C ALA A 24 -13.34 -4.56 -10.28
N ARG A 25 -13.55 -3.71 -11.28
CA ARG A 25 -14.87 -3.35 -11.80
C ARG A 25 -15.57 -4.57 -12.42
N LEU A 26 -14.86 -5.37 -13.22
CA LEU A 26 -15.40 -6.60 -13.79
C LEU A 26 -15.81 -7.61 -12.71
N MET A 27 -14.98 -7.78 -11.67
CA MET A 27 -15.31 -8.60 -10.52
C MET A 27 -16.57 -8.10 -9.79
N ARG A 28 -16.73 -6.78 -9.63
CA ARG A 28 -17.92 -6.18 -9.00
C ARG A 28 -19.17 -6.41 -9.84
N LEU A 29 -19.10 -6.23 -11.16
CA LEU A 29 -20.22 -6.46 -12.07
C LEU A 29 -20.61 -7.95 -12.14
N ALA A 30 -19.64 -8.85 -12.11
CA ALA A 30 -19.88 -10.29 -12.11
C ALA A 30 -20.32 -10.84 -10.74
N GLY A 31 -20.45 -9.99 -9.71
CA GLY A 31 -20.77 -10.42 -8.34
C GLY A 31 -19.68 -11.28 -7.69
N ILE A 32 -18.48 -11.33 -8.28
CA ILE A 32 -17.37 -12.14 -7.80
C ILE A 32 -16.65 -11.36 -6.69
N ALA A 33 -17.01 -11.65 -5.45
CA ALA A 33 -16.23 -11.21 -4.30
C ALA A 33 -14.94 -12.05 -4.23
N GLY A 34 -13.84 -11.49 -4.74
CA GLY A 34 -12.52 -12.07 -4.48
C GLY A 34 -12.29 -12.14 -2.98
N ALA A 35 -11.65 -13.21 -2.48
CA ALA A 35 -11.22 -13.26 -1.09
C ALA A 35 -10.10 -12.22 -0.91
N PHE A 36 -10.49 -10.99 -0.60
CA PHE A 36 -9.59 -10.01 -0.02
C PHE A 36 -9.26 -10.57 1.36
N ARG A 37 -7.98 -10.83 1.66
CA ARG A 37 -7.58 -10.97 3.07
C ARG A 37 -7.94 -9.62 3.68
N GLY A 38 -9.08 -9.55 4.36
CA GLY A 38 -9.52 -8.38 5.11
C GLY A 38 -8.30 -7.86 5.83
N ARG A 39 -7.91 -6.62 5.49
CA ARG A 39 -6.88 -5.82 6.15
C ARG A 39 -5.81 -6.70 6.82
N HIS A 40 -4.80 -7.13 6.06
CA HIS A 40 -3.56 -7.68 6.64
C HIS A 40 -2.86 -6.58 7.44
N HIS A 41 -3.38 -6.34 8.64
CA HIS A 41 -2.82 -5.52 9.68
C HIS A 41 -2.54 -6.38 10.91
N THR A 42 -2.35 -7.69 10.72
CA THR A 42 -1.57 -8.50 11.65
C THR A 42 -0.11 -8.16 11.38
N ARG A 43 0.29 -7.03 11.93
CA ARG A 43 1.66 -6.58 11.96
C ARG A 43 2.29 -7.30 13.14
N THR A 44 2.94 -8.44 12.92
CA THR A 44 3.63 -9.21 13.97
C THR A 44 4.74 -8.40 14.66
N THR A 45 5.09 -7.23 14.09
CA THR A 45 6.02 -6.27 14.69
C THR A 45 5.46 -4.85 14.50
N VAL A 46 4.64 -4.39 15.45
CA VAL A 46 4.35 -2.97 15.60
C VAL A 46 5.64 -2.33 16.12
N ARG A 47 6.15 -1.28 15.46
CA ARG A 47 7.28 -0.52 16.02
C ARG A 47 6.79 0.13 17.31
N ASP A 48 7.51 -0.08 18.40
CA ASP A 48 7.32 0.69 19.63
C ASP A 48 7.55 2.17 19.30
N ALA A 49 6.56 3.01 19.65
CA ALA A 49 6.65 4.45 19.45
C ALA A 49 7.71 5.10 20.37
N THR A 50 8.14 4.38 21.41
CA THR A 50 9.17 4.79 22.37
C THR A 50 10.57 4.38 21.93
N ALA A 51 10.70 3.57 20.87
CA ALA A 51 12.00 3.12 20.40
C ALA A 51 12.84 4.33 19.94
N PRO A 52 14.08 4.49 20.43
CA PRO A 52 14.95 5.58 20.02
C PRO A 52 15.15 5.51 18.50
N ARG A 53 14.63 6.53 17.81
CA ARG A 53 14.80 6.71 16.37
C ARG A 53 16.29 6.79 16.08
N THR A 54 16.79 5.81 15.32
CA THR A 54 18.20 5.77 14.90
C THR A 54 18.54 7.08 14.22
N GLN A 55 19.55 7.75 14.72
CA GLN A 55 19.95 9.07 14.24
C GLN A 55 20.45 8.89 12.81
N THR A 56 19.74 9.45 11.83
CA THR A 56 20.29 9.56 10.48
C THR A 56 21.31 10.70 10.47
N TRP A 57 22.31 10.64 9.58
CA TRP A 57 23.31 11.71 9.40
C TRP A 57 22.65 13.11 9.25
N SER A 58 21.42 13.15 8.77
CA SER A 58 20.58 14.35 8.62
C SER A 58 19.90 14.86 9.91
N SER A 59 20.15 14.26 11.08
CA SER A 59 19.49 14.62 12.36
C SER A 59 20.47 14.95 13.47
N GLY A 60 21.72 15.29 13.13
CA GLY A 60 22.71 15.77 14.09
C GLY A 60 22.32 17.12 14.72
N PRO A 61 22.90 17.44 15.89
CA PRO A 61 22.71 18.74 16.54
C PRO A 61 23.11 19.86 15.57
N GLY A 62 22.16 20.76 15.26
CA GLY A 62 22.34 21.85 14.29
C GLY A 62 21.41 21.78 13.07
N THR A 63 20.61 20.71 12.90
CA THR A 63 19.61 20.65 11.82
C THR A 63 18.39 21.51 12.19
N PRO A 64 18.06 22.58 11.45
CA PRO A 64 16.86 23.36 11.74
C PRO A 64 15.61 22.48 11.56
N PRO A 65 14.61 22.54 12.45
CA PRO A 65 13.36 21.84 12.25
C PRO A 65 12.72 22.34 10.95
N PRO A 66 12.10 21.45 10.13
CA PRO A 66 11.37 21.90 8.96
C PRO A 66 10.23 22.82 9.44
N THR A 67 10.36 24.11 9.19
CA THR A 67 9.29 25.06 9.49
C THR A 67 8.14 24.76 8.54
N ARG A 68 6.94 24.71 9.12
CA ARG A 68 5.70 24.48 8.40
C ARG A 68 5.45 25.70 7.50
N THR A 69 5.86 25.64 6.24
CA THR A 69 5.45 26.61 5.23
C THR A 69 3.93 26.52 5.11
N SER A 70 3.23 27.46 5.75
CA SER A 70 1.86 27.79 5.40
C SER A 70 1.89 28.47 4.04
N CYS A 71 1.56 27.74 2.99
CA CYS A 71 1.10 28.38 1.76
C CYS A 71 -0.35 28.77 2.00
N GLY A 72 -0.60 30.08 2.08
CA GLY A 72 -1.93 30.64 1.81
C GLY A 72 -2.24 30.58 0.33
#